data_AF-A0A938IQQ4-F1
#
_entry.id   AF-A0A938IQQ4-F1
#
_cell.length_a   1.000
_cell.length_b   1.000
_cell.length_c   1.000
_cell.angle_alpha   90.00
_cell.angle_beta   90.00
_cell.angle_gamma   90.00
#
_symmetry.space_group_name_H-M   'P 1'
#
loop_
_entity.id
_entity.type
_entity.pdbx_description
1 polymer ?
#
loop_
_entity_poly.entity_id
_entity_poly.type
_entity_poly.pdbx_seq_one_letter_code
_entity_poly.pdbx_strand_id
1 'polypeptide(L)'
;MLSAYYATIASHTAREGVRLLSDYMARHRVRLRDALDRLDPSDAARLSETPLRYQPKAADCTCFEKVHLPEGATASDVLDAAITFDDCLILLYRQVLAQEIAPEASELFESLLRSEQRDQMELKKIKAMDYF
;
A
#
# COMPACT_ATOMS: atom_id res chain seq x y z
N MET A 1 1.61 -11.04 2.16
CA MET A 1 2.40 -10.63 3.35
C MET A 1 1.71 -9.52 4.15
N LEU A 2 1.28 -8.40 3.56
CA LEU A 2 0.62 -7.30 4.31
C LEU A 2 -0.82 -7.58 4.78
N SER A 3 -1.63 -8.24 3.96
CA SER A 3 -2.99 -8.65 4.37
C SER A 3 -2.94 -9.59 5.58
N ALA A 4 -1.92 -10.45 5.65
CA ALA A 4 -1.66 -11.30 6.81
C ALA A 4 -1.20 -10.49 8.02
N TYR A 5 -0.32 -9.49 7.85
CA TYR A 5 0.10 -8.59 8.93
C TYR A 5 -1.09 -7.87 9.59
N TYR A 6 -1.98 -7.28 8.80
CA TYR A 6 -3.19 -6.64 9.33
C TYR A 6 -4.19 -7.64 9.90
N ALA A 7 -4.33 -8.84 9.33
CA ALA A 7 -5.14 -9.91 9.92
C ALA A 7 -4.57 -10.38 11.28
N THR A 8 -3.25 -10.39 11.43
CA THR A 8 -2.59 -10.67 12.72
C THR A 8 -2.89 -9.58 13.74
N ILE A 9 -2.80 -8.30 13.36
CA ILE A 9 -3.18 -7.19 14.26
C ILE A 9 -4.66 -7.29 14.66
N ALA A 10 -5.54 -7.59 13.70
CA ALA A 10 -6.97 -7.76 13.94
C ALA A 10 -7.29 -8.90 14.92
N SER A 11 -6.50 -9.98 14.91
CA SER A 11 -6.69 -11.14 15.78
C SER A 11 -6.08 -10.99 17.18
N HIS A 12 -5.09 -10.12 17.35
CA HIS A 12 -4.37 -9.95 18.64
C HIS A 12 -4.80 -8.70 19.43
N THR A 13 -5.64 -7.82 18.86
CA THR A 13 -6.12 -6.62 19.55
C THR A 13 -7.51 -6.82 20.15
N ALA A 14 -7.67 -6.49 21.44
CA ALA A 14 -8.98 -6.47 22.10
C ALA A 14 -9.78 -5.20 21.78
N ARG A 15 -9.14 -4.18 21.16
CA ARG A 15 -9.77 -2.90 20.83
C ARG A 15 -10.45 -2.97 19.47
N GLU A 16 -11.78 -2.88 19.48
CA GLU A 16 -12.64 -3.05 18.30
C GLU A 16 -12.29 -2.09 17.14
N GLY A 17 -11.90 -0.85 17.43
CA GLY A 17 -11.49 0.13 16.41
C GLY A 17 -10.21 -0.26 15.65
N VAL A 18 -9.22 -0.82 16.35
CA VAL A 18 -7.97 -1.30 15.75
C VAL A 18 -8.23 -2.54 14.89
N ARG A 19 -9.12 -3.42 15.34
CA ARG A 19 -9.52 -4.63 14.59
C ARG A 19 -10.25 -4.26 13.30
N LEU A 20 -11.23 -3.37 13.38
CA LEU A 20 -12.02 -2.94 12.23
C LEU A 20 -11.16 -2.27 11.15
N LEU A 21 -10.23 -1.42 11.58
CA LEU A 21 -9.33 -0.72 10.68
C LEU A 21 -8.30 -1.65 10.05
N SER A 22 -7.77 -2.61 10.80
CA SER A 22 -6.86 -3.62 10.27
C SER A 22 -7.57 -4.53 9.26
N ASP A 23 -8.82 -4.91 9.52
CA ASP A 23 -9.63 -5.67 8.56
C ASP A 23 -9.94 -4.87 7.27
N TYR A 24 -10.20 -3.56 7.40
CA TYR A 24 -10.31 -2.66 6.25
C TYR A 24 -9.02 -2.62 5.42
N MET A 25 -7.85 -2.51 6.06
CA MET A 25 -6.54 -2.56 5.41
C MET A 25 -6.23 -3.91 4.77
N ALA A 26 -6.59 -5.01 5.41
CA ALA A 26 -6.44 -6.35 4.85
C ALA A 26 -7.24 -6.50 3.55
N ARG A 27 -8.51 -6.09 3.54
CA ARG A 27 -9.37 -6.11 2.35
C ARG A 27 -8.84 -5.20 1.24
N HIS A 28 -8.30 -4.04 1.59
CA HIS A 28 -7.68 -3.14 0.63
C HIS A 28 -6.48 -3.80 -0.08
N ARG A 29 -5.61 -4.50 0.66
CA ARG A 29 -4.47 -5.23 0.09
C ARG A 29 -4.87 -6.43 -0.76
N VAL A 30 -6.03 -7.03 -0.51
CA VAL A 30 -6.60 -8.03 -1.43
C VAL A 30 -6.93 -7.39 -2.78
N ARG A 31 -7.54 -6.20 -2.81
CA ARG A 31 -7.85 -5.51 -4.08
C ARG A 31 -6.60 -5.20 -4.90
N LEU A 32 -5.51 -4.82 -4.24
CA LEU A 32 -4.22 -4.60 -4.92
C LEU A 32 -3.70 -5.90 -5.56
N ARG A 33 -3.76 -7.02 -4.83
CA ARG A 33 -3.40 -8.34 -5.37
C ARG A 33 -4.30 -8.72 -6.53
N ASP A 34 -5.61 -8.54 -6.40
CA ASP A 34 -6.56 -8.86 -7.47
C ASP A 34 -6.31 -7.99 -8.73
N ALA A 35 -5.82 -6.75 -8.56
CA ALA A 35 -5.43 -5.90 -9.69
C ALA A 35 -4.17 -6.42 -10.40
N LEU A 36 -3.22 -6.98 -9.65
CA LEU A 36 -2.02 -7.62 -10.21
C LEU A 36 -2.33 -8.99 -10.83
N ASP A 37 -3.23 -9.77 -10.22
CA ASP A 37 -3.66 -11.10 -10.71
C ASP A 37 -4.49 -11.00 -12.01
N ARG A 38 -4.98 -9.81 -12.35
CA ARG A 38 -5.63 -9.52 -13.64
C ARG A 38 -4.65 -9.30 -14.78
N LEU A 39 -3.35 -9.19 -14.50
CA LEU A 39 -2.33 -9.14 -15.54
C LEU A 39 -2.19 -10.52 -16.17
N ASP A 40 -2.15 -10.56 -17.50
CA ASP A 40 -1.78 -11.78 -18.20
C ASP A 40 -0.36 -12.21 -17.76
N PRO A 41 -0.10 -13.50 -17.53
CA PRO A 41 1.24 -13.97 -17.14
C PRO A 41 2.35 -13.52 -18.09
N SER A 42 2.05 -13.38 -19.38
CA SER A 42 3.01 -12.89 -20.38
C SER A 42 3.31 -11.40 -20.23
N ASP A 43 2.31 -10.60 -19.86
CA ASP A 43 2.48 -9.18 -19.54
C ASP A 43 3.21 -9.01 -18.21
N ALA A 44 2.90 -9.81 -17.19
CA ALA A 44 3.61 -9.80 -15.91
C ALA A 44 5.12 -10.08 -16.10
N ALA A 45 5.47 -11.05 -16.95
CA ALA A 45 6.86 -11.36 -17.29
C ALA A 45 7.54 -10.16 -18.00
N ARG A 46 6.91 -9.60 -19.03
CA ARG A 46 7.42 -8.42 -19.76
C ARG A 46 7.61 -7.20 -18.86
N LEU A 47 6.66 -6.97 -17.95
CA LEU A 47 6.73 -5.90 -16.96
C LEU A 47 7.90 -6.09 -16.00
N SER A 48 8.15 -7.32 -15.56
CA SER A 48 9.28 -7.64 -14.68
C SER A 48 10.65 -7.47 -15.34
N GLU A 49 10.71 -7.59 -16.67
CA GLU A 49 11.92 -7.41 -17.47
C GLU A 49 12.10 -5.95 -17.95
N THR A 50 11.16 -5.06 -17.65
CA THR A 50 11.21 -3.66 -18.10
C THR A 50 12.39 -2.95 -17.42
N PRO A 51 13.41 -2.52 -18.18
CA PRO A 51 14.59 -1.91 -17.60
C PRO A 51 14.24 -0.52 -17.06
N LEU A 52 14.51 -0.30 -15.78
CA LEU A 52 14.44 1.02 -15.18
C LEU A 52 15.76 1.76 -15.43
N ARG A 53 15.66 3.00 -15.89
CA ARG A 53 16.81 3.89 -16.14
C ARG A 53 17.61 4.17 -14.86
N TYR A 54 16.93 4.18 -13.71
CA TYR A 54 17.54 4.30 -12.40
C TYR A 54 16.72 3.56 -11.36
N GLN A 55 17.40 3.10 -10.31
CA GLN A 55 16.72 2.54 -9.16
C GLN A 55 15.92 3.65 -8.46
N PRO A 56 14.60 3.48 -8.27
CA PRO A 56 13.79 4.43 -7.52
C PRO A 56 14.38 4.69 -6.13
N LYS A 57 14.52 5.95 -5.73
CA LYS A 57 15.06 6.37 -4.42
C LYS A 57 14.21 5.89 -3.24
N ALA A 58 12.95 5.53 -3.44
CA ALA A 58 12.11 4.91 -2.41
C ALA A 58 12.58 3.49 -2.02
N ALA A 59 13.59 2.93 -2.69
CA ALA A 59 14.14 1.60 -2.45
C ALA A 59 15.02 1.45 -1.20
N ASP A 60 14.99 2.40 -0.26
CA ASP A 60 15.16 1.97 1.13
C ASP A 60 13.86 1.23 1.50
N CYS A 61 13.80 -0.07 1.14
CA CYS A 61 12.74 -1.03 1.48
C CYS A 61 12.42 -1.12 2.99
N THR A 62 13.09 -0.29 3.79
CA THR A 62 12.83 -0.01 5.19
C THR A 62 11.53 0.76 5.46
N CYS A 63 10.83 1.34 4.46
CA CYS A 63 9.46 1.86 4.69
C CYS A 63 8.57 0.79 5.34
N PHE A 64 8.79 -0.48 4.98
CA PHE A 64 8.07 -1.63 5.49
C PHE A 64 8.55 -2.06 6.90
N GLU A 65 9.84 -1.89 7.19
CA GLU A 65 10.49 -2.37 8.42
C GLU A 65 10.46 -1.34 9.55
N LYS A 66 10.33 -0.05 9.21
CA LYS A 66 10.29 1.08 10.15
C LYS A 66 8.91 1.29 10.78
N VAL A 67 7.87 0.67 10.25
CA VAL A 67 6.52 0.76 10.82
C VAL A 67 6.38 -0.31 11.90
N HIS A 68 6.70 0.06 13.13
CA HIS A 68 6.47 -0.74 14.32
C HIS A 68 5.25 -0.21 15.07
N LEU A 69 4.21 -1.02 15.20
CA LEU A 69 3.08 -0.73 16.07
C LEU A 69 3.36 -1.29 17.47
N PRO A 70 3.42 -0.46 18.52
CA PRO A 70 3.67 -0.93 19.88
C PRO A 70 2.50 -1.75 20.43
N GLU A 71 2.78 -2.59 21.43
CA GLU A 71 1.71 -3.23 22.22
C GLU A 71 0.83 -2.14 22.86
N GLY A 72 -0.45 -2.11 22.49
CA GLY A 72 -1.38 -1.06 22.93
C GLY A 72 -1.62 0.08 21.93
N ALA A 73 -1.10 -0.04 20.69
CA ALA A 73 -1.38 0.90 19.60
C ALA A 73 -2.87 1.26 19.49
N THR A 74 -3.13 2.54 19.28
CA THR A 74 -4.46 3.10 19.05
C THR A 74 -4.88 2.93 17.59
N ALA A 75 -6.16 3.16 17.29
CA ALA A 75 -6.62 3.18 15.91
C ALA A 75 -5.94 4.30 15.10
N SER A 76 -5.62 5.44 15.75
CA SER A 76 -4.87 6.53 15.15
C SER A 76 -3.44 6.11 14.76
N ASP A 77 -2.75 5.37 15.62
CA ASP A 77 -1.41 4.85 15.31
C ASP A 77 -1.42 3.91 14.10
N VAL A 78 -2.47 3.09 13.99
CA VAL A 78 -2.65 2.16 12.86
C VAL A 78 -2.99 2.93 11.58
N LEU A 79 -3.77 4.02 11.66
CA LEU A 79 -4.02 4.92 10.53
C LEU A 79 -2.73 5.58 10.05
N ASP A 80 -1.89 6.05 10.97
CA ASP A 80 -0.64 6.70 10.63
C ASP A 80 0.36 5.75 9.97
N ALA A 81 0.44 4.53 10.47
CA ALA A 81 1.17 3.44 9.83
C ALA A 81 0.69 3.18 8.40
N ALA A 82 -0.62 3.12 8.17
CA ALA A 82 -1.20 2.90 6.85
C ALA A 82 -0.98 4.08 5.89
N ILE A 83 -1.17 5.32 6.34
CA ILE A 83 -0.96 6.52 5.53
C ILE A 83 0.51 6.65 5.11
N THR A 84 1.44 6.42 6.05
CA THR A 84 2.88 6.43 5.79
C THR A 84 3.26 5.40 4.73
N PHE A 85 2.62 4.23 4.79
CA PHE A 85 2.85 3.18 3.82
C PHE A 85 2.38 3.60 2.41
N ASP A 86 1.16 4.13 2.30
CA ASP A 86 0.63 4.57 1.02
C ASP A 86 1.47 5.73 0.44
N ASP A 87 2.01 6.62 1.28
CA ASP A 87 2.97 7.66 0.87
C ASP A 87 4.22 7.05 0.21
N CYS A 88 4.79 5.98 0.79
CA CYS A 88 5.93 5.28 0.19
C CYS A 88 5.59 4.65 -1.16
N LEU A 89 4.43 4.01 -1.30
CA LEU A 89 3.99 3.42 -2.58
C LEU A 89 3.73 4.48 -3.64
N ILE A 90 3.04 5.57 -3.29
CA ILE A 90 2.80 6.70 -4.19
C ILE A 90 4.13 7.27 -4.70
N LEU A 91 5.11 7.43 -3.82
CA LEU A 91 6.44 7.93 -4.19
C LEU A 91 7.14 6.95 -5.15
N LEU A 92 7.11 5.65 -4.84
CA LEU A 92 7.71 4.61 -5.69
C LEU A 92 7.09 4.61 -7.08
N TYR A 93 5.76 4.56 -7.19
CA TYR A 93 5.06 4.52 -8.48
C TYR A 93 5.31 5.79 -9.30
N ARG A 94 5.35 6.97 -8.67
CA ARG A 94 5.74 8.22 -9.34
C ARG A 94 7.17 8.17 -9.89
N GLN A 95 8.10 7.57 -9.15
CA GLN A 95 9.50 7.43 -9.61
C GLN A 95 9.64 6.41 -10.74
N VAL A 96 8.79 5.39 -10.80
CA VAL A 96 8.74 4.47 -11.94
C VAL A 96 8.14 5.16 -13.16
N LEU A 97 7.01 5.87 -13.00
CA LEU A 97 6.35 6.62 -14.08
C LEU A 97 7.17 7.81 -14.61
N ALA A 98 8.09 8.35 -13.81
CA ALA A 98 9.03 9.38 -14.26
C ALA A 98 10.16 8.83 -15.16
N GLN A 99 10.17 7.52 -15.41
CA GLN A 99 11.13 6.85 -16.29
C GLN A 99 10.45 6.48 -17.61
N GLU A 100 11.25 6.35 -18.66
CA GLU A 100 10.78 5.86 -19.95
C GLU A 100 10.58 4.34 -19.84
N ILE A 101 9.33 3.95 -19.61
CA ILE A 101 8.89 2.55 -19.45
C ILE A 101 7.91 2.18 -20.57
N ALA A 102 7.67 0.88 -20.74
CA ALA A 102 6.68 0.40 -21.71
C ALA A 102 5.28 0.98 -21.43
N PRO A 103 4.47 1.29 -22.45
CA PRO A 103 3.12 1.84 -22.26
C PRO A 103 2.24 1.00 -21.33
N GLU A 104 2.32 -0.32 -21.45
CA GLU A 104 1.57 -1.26 -20.61
C GLU A 104 2.00 -1.19 -19.13
N ALA A 105 3.30 -0.95 -18.89
CA ALA A 105 3.81 -0.68 -17.55
C ALA A 105 3.29 0.65 -17.02
N SER A 106 3.29 1.68 -17.87
CA SER A 106 2.77 3.00 -17.50
C SER A 106 1.30 2.93 -17.08
N GLU A 107 0.46 2.26 -17.87
CA GLU A 107 -0.97 2.12 -17.55
C GLU A 107 -1.20 1.40 -16.22
N LEU A 108 -0.45 0.33 -15.96
CA LEU A 108 -0.50 -0.39 -14.69
C LEU A 108 -0.09 0.53 -13.53
N PHE A 109 1.09 1.15 -13.59
CA PHE A 109 1.60 1.97 -12.50
C PHE A 109 0.74 3.22 -12.26
N GLU A 110 0.13 3.79 -13.30
CA GLU A 110 -0.87 4.85 -13.15
C GLU A 110 -2.14 4.37 -12.44
N SER A 111 -2.62 3.17 -12.80
CA SER A 111 -3.79 2.56 -12.14
C SER A 111 -3.53 2.33 -10.65
N LEU A 112 -2.36 1.77 -10.33
CA LEU A 112 -1.93 1.55 -8.94
C LEU A 112 -1.78 2.88 -8.20
N LEU A 113 -1.13 3.89 -8.80
CA LEU A 113 -0.98 5.22 -8.23
C LEU A 113 -2.33 5.87 -7.91
N ARG A 114 -3.31 5.78 -8.82
CA ARG A 114 -4.66 6.31 -8.60
C ARG A 114 -5.38 5.58 -7.46
N SER A 115 -5.18 4.27 -7.30
CA SER A 115 -5.75 3.52 -6.18
C SER A 115 -5.14 4.00 -4.87
N GLU A 116 -3.82 3.96 -4.71
CA GLU A 116 -3.17 4.34 -3.45
C GLU A 116 -3.49 5.79 -3.04
N GLN A 117 -3.56 6.72 -4.00
CA GLN A 117 -3.98 8.10 -3.72
C GLN A 117 -5.42 8.20 -3.20
N ARG A 118 -6.33 7.40 -3.76
CA ARG A 118 -7.73 7.35 -3.30
C ARG A 118 -7.82 6.77 -1.90
N ASP A 119 -7.14 5.66 -1.65
CA ASP A 119 -7.16 4.98 -0.35
C ASP A 119 -6.54 5.86 0.74
N GLN A 120 -5.43 6.52 0.44
CA GLN A 120 -4.82 7.49 1.35
C GLN A 120 -5.76 8.66 1.69
N MET A 121 -6.50 9.19 0.70
CA MET A 121 -7.49 10.25 0.96
C MET A 121 -8.60 9.77 1.89
N GLU A 122 -9.11 8.55 1.70
CA GLU A 122 -10.13 7.98 2.59
C GLU A 122 -9.58 7.76 4.00
N LEU A 123 -8.36 7.27 4.15
CA LEU A 123 -7.70 7.12 5.45
C LEU A 123 -7.51 8.45 6.17
N LYS A 124 -7.06 9.48 5.45
CA LYS A 124 -6.88 10.84 6.00
C LYS A 124 -8.23 11.44 6.44
N LYS A 125 -9.32 11.19 5.70
CA LYS A 125 -10.68 11.60 6.11
C LYS A 125 -11.13 10.88 7.38
N ILE A 126 -10.98 9.56 7.44
CA ILE A 126 -11.31 8.75 8.62
C ILE A 126 -10.54 9.26 9.84
N LYS A 127 -9.25 9.57 9.67
CA LYS A 127 -8.42 10.16 10.73
C LYS A 127 -8.94 11.52 11.19
N ALA A 128 -9.27 12.42 10.25
CA ALA A 128 -9.73 13.77 10.57
C ALA A 128 -11.12 13.83 11.22
N MET A 129 -11.91 12.77 11.09
CA MET A 129 -13.24 12.67 11.69
C MET A 129 -13.24 12.12 13.11
N ASP A 130 -12.07 11.82 13.70
CA ASP A 130 -11.89 11.30 15.06
C ASP A 130 -12.89 10.17 15.40
N TYR A 131 -13.07 9.21 14.48
CA TYR A 131 -14.01 8.09 14.66
C TYR A 131 -13.62 7.09 15.77
N PHE A 132 -12.58 7.36 16.57
CA PHE A 132 -11.96 6.44 17.53
C PHE A 132 -11.62 7.10 18.87
#